data_AF-A0A9E0WFD2-F1
#
_entry.id   AF-A0A9E0WFD2-F1
#
_cell.length_a   1.000
_cell.length_b   1.000
_cell.length_c   1.000
_cell.angle_alpha   90.00
_cell.angle_beta   90.00
_cell.angle_gamma   90.00
#
_symmetry.space_group_name_H-M   'P 1'
#
loop_
_entity.id
_entity.type
_entity.pdbx_description
1 polymer ?
#
loop_
_entity_poly.entity_id
_entity_poly.type
_entity_poly.pdbx_seq_one_letter_code
_entity_poly.pdbx_strand_id
1 'polypeptide(L)'
;MKDNMDNASPEHAVAYLKRCGVEAVQTDYGFRVLHPEFSDRTFADCGMDNDSSISLSVNTDESPPVIWFFRVDFMEMANFIAQAYEHCGDVTLTPAAIVNAMRALEKTYDDTALREMTAAFLGELEDDQDPA
;
A
#
# COMPACT_ATOMS: atom_id res chain seq x y z
N MET A 1 18.62 -5.30 25.17
CA MET A 1 17.91 -6.43 24.55
C MET A 1 16.42 -6.19 24.61
N LYS A 2 15.89 -5.58 23.56
CA LYS A 2 14.56 -5.79 22.99
C LYS A 2 14.56 -5.09 21.63
N ASP A 3 15.39 -5.62 20.75
CA ASP A 3 15.10 -5.64 19.31
C ASP A 3 13.74 -6.34 19.18
N ASN A 4 12.67 -5.61 18.82
CA ASN A 4 11.39 -6.20 18.37
C ASN A 4 10.34 -5.12 17.99
N MET A 5 10.73 -4.09 17.24
CA MET A 5 9.77 -3.27 16.49
C MET A 5 10.21 -3.10 15.03
N ASP A 6 10.78 -4.17 14.47
CA ASP A 6 11.16 -4.30 13.05
C ASP A 6 9.97 -4.70 12.15
N ASN A 7 8.75 -4.37 12.57
CA ASN A 7 7.56 -4.71 11.81
C ASN A 7 7.30 -3.61 10.78
N ALA A 8 7.56 -3.94 9.51
CA ALA A 8 7.08 -3.25 8.30
C ALA A 8 7.63 -1.85 8.00
N SER A 9 8.95 -1.66 7.99
CA SER A 9 9.54 -0.42 7.41
C SER A 9 9.34 -0.35 5.88
N PRO A 10 9.31 0.86 5.28
CA PRO A 10 9.24 1.02 3.82
C PRO A 10 10.41 0.34 3.08
N GLU A 11 11.59 0.26 3.70
CA GLU A 11 12.76 -0.44 3.14
C GLU A 11 12.49 -1.93 2.96
N HIS A 12 11.91 -2.59 3.98
CA HIS A 12 11.55 -4.01 3.91
C HIS A 12 10.48 -4.27 2.83
N ALA A 13 9.49 -3.38 2.72
CA ALA A 13 8.46 -3.44 1.68
C ALA A 13 9.06 -3.34 0.27
N VAL A 14 9.96 -2.39 0.03
CA VAL A 14 10.65 -2.23 -1.26
C VAL A 14 11.53 -3.45 -1.58
N ALA A 15 12.27 -3.97 -0.60
CA ALA A 15 13.09 -5.16 -0.78
C ALA A 15 12.24 -6.39 -1.16
N TYR A 16 11.06 -6.53 -0.54
CA TYR A 16 10.10 -7.57 -0.88
C TYR A 16 9.55 -7.42 -2.30
N LEU A 17 9.07 -6.22 -2.67
CA LEU A 17 8.56 -5.94 -4.03
C LEU A 17 9.59 -6.29 -5.12
N LYS A 18 10.85 -5.90 -4.93
CA LYS A 18 11.93 -6.22 -5.87
C LYS A 18 12.17 -7.72 -6.00
N ARG A 19 12.08 -8.48 -4.90
CA ARG A 19 12.18 -9.96 -4.95
C ARG A 19 11.02 -10.59 -5.73
N CYS A 20 9.85 -9.95 -5.71
CA CYS A 20 8.68 -10.33 -6.50
C CYS A 20 8.72 -9.81 -7.95
N GLY A 21 9.79 -9.15 -8.39
CA GLY A 21 9.90 -8.59 -9.74
C GLY A 21 9.12 -7.28 -9.94
N VAL A 22 8.69 -6.63 -8.86
CA VAL A 22 8.04 -5.32 -8.90
C VAL A 22 9.07 -4.22 -8.63
N GLU A 23 9.29 -3.36 -9.62
CA GLU A 23 10.22 -2.24 -9.49
C GLU A 23 9.65 -1.16 -8.56
N ALA A 24 10.38 -0.90 -7.47
CA ALA A 24 9.98 0.07 -6.45
C ALA A 24 11.19 0.83 -5.88
N VAL A 25 10.94 2.05 -5.39
CA VAL A 25 11.94 2.91 -4.75
C VAL A 25 11.41 3.43 -3.43
N GLN A 26 12.29 3.46 -2.43
CA GLN A 26 11.98 4.05 -1.12
C GLN A 26 11.92 5.58 -1.24
N THR A 27 11.04 6.19 -0.44
CA THR A 27 10.94 7.64 -0.25
C THR A 27 11.10 7.98 1.23
N ASP A 28 11.13 9.27 1.57
CA ASP A 28 11.22 9.73 2.96
C ASP A 28 10.00 9.34 3.81
N TYR A 29 8.85 9.06 3.18
CA TYR A 29 7.56 8.82 3.84
C TYR A 29 6.90 7.49 3.45
N GLY A 30 7.59 6.63 2.72
CA GLY A 30 7.03 5.38 2.21
C GLY A 30 7.80 4.84 1.00
N PHE A 31 7.08 4.48 -0.07
CA PHE A 31 7.70 3.98 -1.29
C PHE A 31 6.86 4.29 -2.54
N ARG A 32 7.51 4.22 -3.71
CA ARG A 32 6.86 4.34 -5.02
C ARG A 32 7.06 3.09 -5.84
N VAL A 33 6.00 2.69 -6.54
CA VAL A 33 6.05 1.65 -7.57
C VAL A 33 6.29 2.32 -8.92
N LEU A 34 7.31 1.88 -9.65
CA LEU A 34 7.64 2.41 -10.96
C LEU A 34 6.67 1.87 -12.02
N HIS A 35 6.48 2.63 -13.08
CA HIS A 35 5.58 2.25 -14.16
C HIS A 35 6.15 1.06 -14.93
N PRO A 36 5.35 -0.01 -15.17
CA PRO A 36 5.84 -1.25 -15.76
C PRO A 36 6.44 -1.06 -17.16
N GLU A 37 5.93 -0.09 -17.92
CA GLU A 37 6.42 0.23 -19.27
C GLU A 37 7.41 1.41 -19.32
N PHE A 38 7.45 2.26 -18.30
CA PHE A 38 8.18 3.53 -18.30
C PHE A 38 8.93 3.71 -16.98
N SER A 39 10.15 3.20 -16.89
CA SER A 39 10.90 3.13 -15.63
C SER A 39 11.16 4.49 -14.95
N ASP A 40 11.01 5.60 -15.67
CA ASP A 40 11.12 6.97 -15.16
C ASP A 40 9.82 7.53 -14.58
N ARG A 41 8.68 6.82 -14.74
CA ARG A 41 7.37 7.26 -14.27
C ARG A 41 6.95 6.49 -13.02
N THR A 42 6.24 7.19 -12.15
CA THR A 42 5.58 6.57 -10.99
C THR A 42 4.23 6.03 -11.40
N PHE A 43 3.97 4.76 -11.11
CA PHE A 43 2.66 4.14 -11.26
C PHE A 43 1.82 4.30 -10.00
N ALA A 44 2.42 4.08 -8.83
CA ALA A 44 1.75 4.22 -7.56
C ALA A 44 2.66 4.81 -6.47
N ASP A 45 2.09 5.59 -5.56
CA ASP A 45 2.77 6.18 -4.41
C ASP A 45 2.11 5.69 -3.12
N CYS A 46 2.93 5.15 -2.21
CA CYS A 46 2.52 4.56 -0.95
C CYS A 46 3.09 5.34 0.23
N GLY A 47 2.25 5.68 1.19
CA GLY A 47 2.63 6.43 2.38
C GLY A 47 1.67 6.20 3.54
N MET A 48 2.03 6.76 4.69
CA MET A 48 1.21 6.73 5.90
C MET A 48 0.24 7.91 5.93
N ASP A 49 -1.02 7.67 6.31
CA ASP A 49 -2.04 8.69 6.53
C ASP A 49 -2.16 9.04 8.03
N ASN A 50 -2.92 10.07 8.37
CA ASN A 50 -3.05 10.62 9.72
C ASN A 50 -3.64 9.64 10.74
N ASP A 51 -4.38 8.64 10.28
CA ASP A 51 -4.98 7.59 11.10
C ASP A 51 -4.06 6.37 11.29
N SER A 52 -2.78 6.51 10.96
CA SER A 52 -1.76 5.45 10.96
C SER A 52 -2.00 4.35 9.92
N SER A 53 -3.01 4.46 9.06
CA SER A 53 -3.19 3.55 7.93
C SER A 53 -2.13 3.80 6.85
N ILE A 54 -1.83 2.78 6.07
CA ILE A 54 -1.00 2.89 4.88
C ILE A 54 -1.90 3.00 3.66
N SER A 55 -1.75 4.08 2.91
CA SER A 55 -2.48 4.32 1.67
C SER A 55 -1.58 4.09 0.47
N LEU A 56 -2.19 3.64 -0.63
CA LEU A 56 -1.58 3.55 -1.95
C LEU A 56 -2.45 4.31 -2.93
N SER A 57 -1.89 5.34 -3.53
CA SER A 57 -2.48 6.04 -4.67
C SER A 57 -1.96 5.44 -5.97
N VAL A 58 -2.87 5.04 -6.86
CA VAL A 58 -2.53 4.51 -8.19
C VAL A 58 -3.04 5.47 -9.25
N ASN A 59 -2.14 5.98 -10.08
CA ASN A 59 -2.49 6.85 -11.19
C ASN A 59 -3.05 6.03 -12.35
N THR A 60 -4.17 6.46 -12.92
CA THR A 60 -4.81 5.82 -14.07
C THR A 60 -5.18 6.86 -15.12
N ASP A 61 -5.38 6.40 -16.36
CA ASP A 61 -5.95 7.22 -17.43
C ASP A 61 -7.50 7.30 -17.32
N GLU A 62 -8.10 6.74 -16.26
CA GLU A 62 -9.55 6.76 -16.01
C GLU A 62 -10.00 8.09 -15.34
N SER A 63 -11.31 8.27 -15.18
CA SER A 63 -11.88 9.38 -14.40
C SER A 63 -12.73 8.80 -13.25
N PRO A 64 -12.39 9.05 -11.97
CA PRO A 64 -11.26 9.86 -11.49
C PRO A 64 -9.89 9.22 -11.79
N PRO A 65 -8.83 10.04 -11.97
CA PRO A 65 -7.51 9.59 -12.42
C PRO A 65 -6.66 8.94 -11.32
N VAL A 66 -7.20 8.81 -10.10
CA VAL A 66 -6.51 8.23 -8.96
C VAL A 66 -7.43 7.25 -8.26
N ILE A 67 -6.91 6.06 -8.00
CA ILE A 67 -7.55 5.02 -7.19
C ILE A 67 -6.77 4.88 -5.90
N TRP A 68 -7.47 4.70 -4.79
CA TRP A 68 -6.88 4.54 -3.46
C TRP A 68 -7.12 3.13 -2.93
N PHE A 69 -6.10 2.56 -2.30
CA PHE A 69 -6.14 1.30 -1.56
C PHE A 69 -5.54 1.52 -0.17
N PHE A 70 -6.03 0.81 0.84
CA PHE A 70 -5.61 1.03 2.24
C PHE A 70 -5.24 -0.29 2.91
N ARG A 71 -4.17 -0.28 3.70
CA ARG A 71 -3.66 -1.43 4.46
C ARG A 71 -3.19 -1.00 5.84
N VAL A 72 -2.94 -1.97 6.71
CA VAL A 72 -2.54 -1.73 8.10
C VAL A 72 -1.06 -1.40 8.21
N ASP A 73 -0.23 -1.92 7.30
CA ASP A 73 1.21 -1.66 7.26
C ASP A 73 1.81 -1.74 5.84
N PHE A 74 3.07 -1.33 5.71
CA PHE A 74 3.77 -1.28 4.41
C PHE A 74 4.03 -2.67 3.81
N MET A 75 4.19 -3.70 4.63
CA MET A 75 4.42 -5.07 4.15
C MET A 75 3.13 -5.70 3.63
N GLU A 76 1.99 -5.44 4.28
CA GLU A 76 0.67 -5.83 3.79
C GLU A 76 0.37 -5.14 2.45
N MET A 77 0.68 -3.84 2.35
CA MET A 77 0.58 -3.12 1.07
C MET A 77 1.49 -3.70 -0.01
N ALA A 78 2.74 -4.01 0.32
CA ALA A 78 3.68 -4.63 -0.60
C ALA A 78 3.21 -6.01 -1.07
N ASN A 79 2.68 -6.83 -0.16
CA ASN A 79 2.10 -8.14 -0.47
C ASN A 79 0.86 -8.03 -1.36
N PHE A 80 -0.01 -7.04 -1.12
CA PHE A 80 -1.15 -6.75 -1.98
C PHE A 80 -0.71 -6.40 -3.42
N ILE A 81 0.28 -5.52 -3.57
CA ILE A 81 0.83 -5.15 -4.88
C ILE A 81 1.44 -6.37 -5.57
N ALA A 82 2.27 -7.16 -4.85
CA ALA A 82 2.89 -8.34 -5.41
C ALA A 82 1.87 -9.37 -5.92
N GLN A 83 0.80 -9.62 -5.15
CA GLN A 83 -0.30 -10.49 -5.58
C GLN A 83 -1.01 -9.96 -6.83
N ALA A 84 -1.18 -8.64 -6.96
CA ALA A 84 -1.79 -8.06 -8.16
C ALA A 84 -0.93 -8.28 -9.41
N TYR A 85 0.39 -8.15 -9.28
CA TYR A 85 1.35 -8.44 -10.36
C TYR A 85 1.37 -9.93 -10.70
N GLU A 86 1.39 -10.82 -9.71
CA GLU A 86 1.32 -12.27 -9.92
C GLU A 86 0.02 -12.68 -10.61
N HIS A 87 -1.11 -12.06 -10.24
CA HIS A 87 -2.42 -12.33 -10.85
C HIS A 87 -2.48 -11.99 -12.34
N CYS A 88 -1.61 -11.09 -12.81
CA CYS A 88 -1.49 -10.77 -14.23
C CYS A 88 -0.79 -11.88 -15.03
N GLY A 89 -0.07 -12.80 -14.38
CA GLY A 89 0.57 -13.97 -15.02
C GLY A 89 1.56 -13.61 -16.12
N ASP A 90 1.65 -14.47 -17.15
CA ASP A 90 2.56 -14.30 -18.31
C ASP A 90 2.06 -13.26 -19.34
N VAL A 91 0.99 -12.53 -19.03
CA VAL A 91 0.42 -11.51 -19.92
C VAL A 91 1.25 -10.24 -19.82
N THR A 92 1.33 -9.45 -20.90
CA THR A 92 2.00 -8.14 -20.87
C THR A 92 1.47 -7.29 -19.70
N LEU A 93 2.36 -6.94 -18.78
CA LEU A 93 2.06 -6.11 -17.61
C LEU A 93 1.72 -4.69 -18.07
N THR A 94 0.42 -4.42 -18.19
CA THR A 94 -0.10 -3.07 -18.46
C THR A 94 -0.65 -2.47 -17.17
N PRO A 95 -0.59 -1.13 -16.99
CA PRO A 95 -1.21 -0.45 -15.86
C PRO A 95 -2.66 -0.87 -15.63
N ALA A 96 -3.45 -0.98 -16.71
CA ALA A 96 -4.85 -1.38 -16.63
C ALA A 96 -5.04 -2.82 -16.12
N ALA A 97 -4.20 -3.76 -16.54
CA ALA A 97 -4.26 -5.14 -16.05
C ALA A 97 -3.96 -5.22 -14.54
N ILE A 98 -2.91 -4.51 -14.09
CA ILE A 98 -2.52 -4.45 -12.68
C ILE A 98 -3.63 -3.81 -11.84
N VAL A 99 -4.20 -2.69 -12.29
CA VAL A 99 -5.32 -2.01 -11.60
C VAL A 99 -6.53 -2.92 -11.49
N ASN A 100 -6.86 -3.68 -12.55
CA ASN A 100 -7.99 -4.62 -12.50
C ASN A 100 -7.74 -5.77 -11.52
N ALA A 101 -6.51 -6.29 -11.45
CA ALA A 101 -6.12 -7.28 -10.46
C ALA A 101 -6.20 -6.73 -9.03
N MET A 102 -5.70 -5.52 -8.79
CA MET A 102 -5.81 -4.82 -7.50
C MET A 102 -7.28 -4.67 -7.07
N ARG A 103 -8.15 -4.21 -7.97
CA ARG A 103 -9.60 -4.08 -7.71
C ARG A 103 -10.27 -5.43 -7.41
N ALA A 104 -9.82 -6.51 -8.04
CA ALA A 104 -10.37 -7.85 -7.79
C ALA A 104 -9.97 -8.37 -6.40
N LEU A 105 -8.69 -8.19 -6.03
CA LEU A 105 -8.17 -8.54 -4.72
C LEU A 105 -8.80 -7.70 -3.60
N GLU A 106 -9.00 -6.41 -3.82
CA GLU A 106 -9.63 -5.50 -2.84
C GLU A 106 -11.01 -5.98 -2.39
N LYS A 107 -11.81 -6.55 -3.29
CA LYS A 107 -13.15 -7.10 -2.95
C LYS A 107 -13.11 -8.24 -1.94
N THR A 108 -11.95 -8.85 -1.75
CA THR A 108 -11.75 -9.96 -0.81
C THR A 108 -11.12 -9.48 0.51
N TYR A 109 -10.75 -8.20 0.59
CA TYR A 109 -10.17 -7.61 1.77
C TYR A 109 -11.25 -7.30 2.82
N ASP A 110 -10.97 -7.64 4.07
CA ASP A 110 -11.88 -7.34 5.18
C ASP A 110 -11.58 -5.94 5.74
N ASP A 111 -12.23 -4.94 5.12
CA ASP A 111 -12.17 -3.54 5.54
C ASP A 111 -12.60 -3.31 7.00
N THR A 112 -13.31 -4.25 7.62
CA THR A 112 -13.81 -4.12 8.99
C THR A 112 -12.67 -4.00 9.99
N ALA A 113 -11.64 -4.83 9.84
CA ALA A 113 -10.49 -4.83 10.73
C ALA A 113 -9.70 -3.51 10.67
N LEU A 114 -9.57 -2.94 9.47
CA LEU A 114 -8.93 -1.64 9.29
C LEU A 114 -9.72 -0.53 9.99
N ARG A 115 -11.03 -0.50 9.81
CA ARG A 115 -11.91 0.51 10.44
C ARG A 115 -11.94 0.40 11.96
N GLU A 116 -11.94 -0.82 12.51
CA GLU A 116 -11.92 -1.05 13.95
C GLU A 116 -10.62 -0.54 14.58
N MET A 117 -9.47 -0.75 13.92
CA MET A 117 -8.20 -0.20 14.39
C MET A 117 -8.14 1.32 14.30
N THR A 118 -8.59 1.91 13.19
CA THR A 118 -8.68 3.37 13.06
C THR A 118 -9.58 3.96 14.16
N ALA A 119 -10.74 3.35 14.43
CA ALA A 119 -11.65 3.80 15.46
C ALA A 119 -11.06 3.67 16.87
N ALA A 120 -10.34 2.58 17.16
CA ALA A 120 -9.67 2.38 18.45
C ALA A 120 -8.58 3.43 18.69
N PHE A 121 -7.73 3.68 17.68
CA PHE A 121 -6.68 4.70 17.76
C PHE A 121 -7.24 6.12 17.96
N LEU A 122 -8.31 6.48 17.22
CA LEU A 122 -8.97 7.76 17.40
C LEU A 122 -9.64 7.90 18.77
N GLY A 123 -10.22 6.81 19.30
CA GLY A 123 -10.77 6.79 20.66
C GLY A 123 -9.71 7.00 21.74
N GLU A 124 -8.53 6.38 21.60
CA GLU A 124 -7.39 6.59 22.52
C GLU A 124 -6.88 8.05 22.49
N LEU A 125 -6.90 8.70 21.32
CA LEU A 125 -6.52 10.10 21.18
C LEU A 125 -7.55 11.09 21.77
N GLU A 126 -8.83 10.69 21.82
CA GLU A 126 -9.90 11.47 22.47
C GLU A 126 -9.83 11.33 24.00
N ASP A 127 -9.54 10.14 24.52
CA ASP A 127 -9.41 9.88 25.96
C ASP A 127 -8.16 10.55 26.59
N ASP A 128 -7.07 10.71 25.83
CA ASP A 128 -5.86 11.41 26.29
C ASP A 128 -6.00 12.96 26.28
N GLN A 129 -7.10 13.51 25.76
CA GLN A 129 -7.37 14.95 25.70
C GLN A 129 -8.29 15.47 26.81
N ASP A 130 -8.65 14.65 27.79
CA ASP A 130 -9.43 15.06 28.96
C ASP A 130 -8.50 15.30 30.18
N PRO A 131 -7.94 16.51 30.38
CA PRO A 131 -7.25 16.83 31.61
C PRO A 131 -8.27 16.97 32.74
N ALA A 132 -8.13 16.11 33.75
CA ALA A 132 -8.84 16.22 35.03
C ALA A 132 -8.71 17.62 35.69
#